data_AF-A0A950VZ28-F1
#
_entry.id   AF-A0A950VZ28-F1
#
_cell.length_a   1.000
_cell.length_b   1.000
_cell.length_c   1.000
_cell.angle_alpha   90.00
_cell.angle_beta   90.00
_cell.angle_gamma   90.00
#
_symmetry.space_group_name_H-M   'P 1'
#
loop_
_entity.id
_entity.type
_entity.pdbx_description
1 polymer ?
#
loop_
_entity_poly.entity_id
_entity_poly.type
_entity_poly.pdbx_seq_one_letter_code
_entity_poly.pdbx_strand_id
1 'polypeptide(L)' 'ATDPKAGAAGSVLDVLDEPRLNHRPQVERGLLAEECAELLRSFFAPRRP' A
#
# COMPACT_ATOMS: atom_id res chain seq x y z
N ALA A 1 2.36 -4.53 3.48
CA ALA A 1 1.02 -4.13 3.98
C ALA A 1 0.32 -3.22 2.95
N THR A 2 -1.01 -3.18 2.92
CA THR A 2 -1.78 -2.21 2.13
C THR A 2 -1.85 -0.85 2.85
N ASP A 3 -2.07 0.23 2.10
CA ASP A 3 -2.33 1.56 2.67
C ASP A 3 -3.81 1.93 2.44
N PRO A 4 -4.70 1.70 3.43
CA PRO A 4 -6.12 1.99 3.30
C PRO A 4 -6.45 3.49 3.31
N LYS A 5 -5.49 4.36 3.65
CA LYS A 5 -5.71 5.81 3.72
C LYS A 5 -5.35 6.52 2.42
N ALA A 6 -4.29 6.08 1.75
CA ALA A 6 -3.74 6.80 0.60
C ALA A 6 -3.19 5.90 -0.53
N GLY A 7 -3.27 4.57 -0.42
CA GLY A 7 -2.64 3.67 -1.39
C GLY A 7 -3.25 3.76 -2.79
N ALA A 8 -2.42 4.00 -3.81
CA ALA A 8 -2.85 4.18 -5.22
C ALA A 8 -2.53 2.99 -6.14
N ALA A 9 -1.97 1.92 -5.58
CA ALA A 9 -1.88 0.63 -6.23
C ALA A 9 -2.92 -0.26 -5.56
N GLY A 10 -4.18 -0.26 -6.00
CA GLY A 10 -5.25 -1.18 -5.57
C GLY A 10 -5.76 -1.08 -4.12
N SER A 11 -5.48 0.00 -3.37
CA SER A 11 -6.09 0.21 -2.04
C SER A 11 -7.24 1.22 -2.10
N VAL A 12 -6.93 2.52 -2.24
CA VAL A 12 -7.91 3.60 -2.44
C VAL A 12 -8.18 3.79 -3.93
N LEU A 13 -7.13 3.73 -4.74
CA LEU A 13 -7.16 3.79 -6.20
C LEU A 13 -6.29 2.68 -6.77
N ASP A 14 -6.50 2.31 -8.02
CA ASP A 14 -5.54 1.51 -8.79
C ASP A 14 -5.08 2.25 -10.05
N VAL A 15 -4.12 3.14 -9.87
CA VAL A 15 -3.51 3.90 -10.97
C VAL A 15 -2.74 2.97 -11.90
N LEU A 16 -2.19 1.88 -11.37
CA LEU A 16 -1.37 0.95 -12.14
C LEU A 16 -2.21 0.09 -13.11
N ASP A 17 -3.53 0.06 -12.93
CA ASP A 17 -4.48 -0.60 -13.83
C ASP A 17 -5.41 0.38 -14.59
N GLU A 18 -5.17 1.69 -14.49
CA GLU A 18 -6.01 2.72 -15.15
C GLU A 18 -5.97 2.58 -16.68
N PRO A 19 -7.12 2.35 -17.36
CA PRO A 19 -7.14 2.10 -18.79
C PRO A 19 -6.68 3.21 -19.71
N ARG A 20 -6.71 4.46 -19.22
CA ARG A 20 -6.26 5.62 -19.98
C ARG A 20 -4.73 5.79 -19.96
N LEU A 21 -4.01 5.03 -19.14
CA LEU A 21 -2.56 5.07 -19.06
C LEU A 21 -1.92 4.06 -20.02
N ASN A 22 -0.74 4.40 -20.51
CA ASN A 22 -0.01 3.64 -21.53
C ASN A 22 0.78 2.44 -20.98
N HIS A 23 0.86 2.28 -19.65
CA HIS A 23 1.67 1.25 -19.00
C HIS A 23 0.86 0.50 -17.93
N ARG A 24 1.03 -0.82 -17.90
CA ARG A 24 0.34 -1.73 -16.97
C ARG A 24 1.34 -2.72 -16.36
N PRO A 25 2.06 -2.33 -15.31
CA PRO A 25 2.98 -3.23 -14.64
C PRO A 25 2.22 -4.35 -13.92
N GLN A 26 2.80 -5.55 -13.86
CA GLN A 26 2.29 -6.59 -12.97
C GLN A 26 2.60 -6.19 -11.52
N VAL A 27 1.61 -6.31 -10.64
CA VAL A 27 1.72 -5.91 -9.24
C VAL A 27 1.55 -7.11 -8.33
N GLU A 28 2.62 -7.48 -7.64
CA GLU A 28 2.57 -8.47 -6.56
C GLU A 28 2.38 -7.77 -5.20
N ARG A 29 1.59 -8.38 -4.33
CA ARG A 29 1.20 -7.85 -3.02
C ARG A 29 1.38 -8.92 -1.97
N GLY A 30 1.49 -8.51 -0.71
CA GLY A 30 1.52 -9.45 0.40
C GLY A 30 2.93 -9.87 0.84
N LEU A 31 3.97 -9.59 0.04
CA LEU A 31 5.35 -9.92 0.42
C LEU A 31 5.72 -9.22 1.74
N LEU A 32 6.00 -10.04 2.76
CA LEU A 32 6.29 -9.60 4.12
C LEU A 32 5.26 -8.59 4.67
N ALA A 33 3.98 -8.78 4.32
CA ALA A 33 2.98 -7.78 4.61
C ALA A 33 2.76 -7.57 6.12
N GLU A 34 2.90 -8.61 6.93
CA GLU A 34 2.77 -8.56 8.38
C GLU A 34 3.94 -7.82 9.00
N GLU A 35 5.17 -8.14 8.62
CA GLU A 35 6.39 -7.47 9.12
C GLU A 35 6.38 -5.99 8.75
N CYS A 36 6.03 -5.66 7.51
CA CYS A 36 5.87 -4.26 7.10
C CYS A 36 4.78 -3.54 7.89
N ALA A 37 3.65 -4.19 8.19
CA ALA A 37 2.60 -3.59 9.01
C ALA A 37 3.09 -3.33 10.44
N GLU A 38 3.85 -4.26 11.00
CA GLU A 38 4.38 -4.16 12.36
C GLU A 38 5.43 -3.04 12.49
N LEU A 39 6.29 -2.85 11.48
CA LEU A 39 7.21 -1.71 11.42
C LEU A 39 6.47 -0.37 11.46
N LEU A 40 5.38 -0.22 10.70
CA LEU A 40 4.57 1.00 10.71
C LEU A 40 3.85 1.18 12.06
N ARG A 41 3.27 0.12 12.62
CA ARG A 41 2.58 0.18 13.91
C ARG A 41 3.51 0.60 15.03
N SER A 42 4.67 -0.07 15.15
CA SER A 42 5.69 0.23 16.17
C SER A 42 6.24 1.66 16.06
N PHE A 43 6.41 2.18 14.83
CA PHE A 43 6.84 3.56 14.64
C PHE A 43 5.80 4.57 15.12
N PHE A 44 4.53 4.39 14.76
CA PHE A 44 3.49 5.38 15.09
C PHE A 44 2.87 5.19 16.48
N ALA A 45 2.90 3.99 17.08
CA ALA A 45 2.32 3.71 18.39
C ALA A 45 2.73 4.72 19.48
N PRO A 46 4.03 5.02 19.71
CA PRO A 46 4.43 5.99 20.74
C PRO A 46 4.17 7.46 20.35
N ARG A 47 3.72 7.73 19.13
CA ARG A 47 3.46 9.08 18.59
C ARG A 47 1.95 9.38 18.49
N ARG A 48 1.10 8.48 18.96
CA ARG A 48 -0.35 8.71 19.02
C ARG A 48 -0.66 9.61 20.23
N PRO A 49 -1.40 10.71 20.04
CA PRO A 49 -1.82 11.58 21.13
C PRO A 49 -2.81 10.88 22.07
#